data_AF-A0A162BUV0-F1
#
_entry.id   AF-A0A162BUV0-F1
#
_cell.length_a   1.000
_cell.length_b   1.000
_cell.length_c   1.000
_cell.angle_alpha   90.00
_cell.angle_beta   90.00
_cell.angle_gamma   90.00
#
_symmetry.space_group_name_H-M   'P 1'
#
loop_
_entity.id
_entity.type
_entity.pdbx_description
1 polymer ?
#
loop_
_entity_poly.entity_id
_entity_poly.type
_entity_poly.pdbx_seq_one_letter_code
_entity_poly.pdbx_strand_id
1 'polypeptide(L)'
;MAGVNGDNEVPQETTTPTTQRDLQDAATWKKQRSALRQQITKTMRYLGNLVTDRGSRGSTSSLMKHLETLLAAATKIHTNLSTVEDQAENDRQDEFHLKYVELAGDALERGQQYLNSRVGEPPSV
;
A
#
# COMPACT_ATOMS: atom_id res chain seq x y z
N MET A 1 29.57 -1.47 -53.71
CA MET A 1 28.21 -1.73 -53.17
C MET A 1 28.16 -3.19 -52.74
N ALA A 2 28.00 -3.42 -51.44
CA ALA A 2 27.70 -4.67 -50.71
C ALA A 2 28.31 -4.42 -49.32
N GLY A 3 27.60 -4.29 -48.21
CA GLY A 3 26.27 -4.72 -47.83
C GLY A 3 26.41 -5.05 -46.35
N VAL A 4 26.29 -4.04 -45.48
CA VAL A 4 26.24 -4.20 -44.02
C VAL A 4 24.92 -4.88 -43.69
N ASN A 5 24.97 -6.12 -43.22
CA ASN A 5 23.86 -6.73 -42.51
C ASN A 5 24.31 -6.84 -41.05
N GLY A 6 23.93 -5.84 -40.27
CA GLY A 6 23.93 -5.93 -38.83
C GLY A 6 22.67 -6.71 -38.43
N ASP A 7 22.85 -7.96 -38.04
CA ASP A 7 21.83 -8.72 -37.33
C ASP A 7 21.69 -8.13 -35.92
N ASN A 8 20.85 -7.10 -35.82
CA ASN A 8 20.39 -6.57 -34.55
C ASN A 8 19.22 -7.45 -34.10
N GLU A 9 19.52 -8.55 -33.42
CA GLU A 9 18.53 -9.34 -32.71
C GLU A 9 17.93 -8.47 -31.59
N VAL A 10 16.77 -7.88 -31.88
CA VAL A 10 15.91 -7.27 -30.87
C VAL A 10 15.37 -8.42 -30.01
N PRO A 11 15.61 -8.44 -28.69
CA PRO A 11 14.99 -9.44 -27.83
C PRO A 11 13.48 -9.30 -27.91
N GLN A 12 12.81 -10.32 -28.43
CA GLN A 12 11.35 -10.42 -28.36
C GLN A 12 10.99 -10.52 -26.88
N GLU A 13 10.35 -9.47 -26.34
CA GLU A 13 9.66 -9.52 -25.07
C GLU A 13 8.67 -10.68 -25.14
N THR A 14 9.01 -11.78 -24.47
CA THR A 14 8.16 -12.97 -24.41
C THR A 14 7.08 -12.66 -23.40
N THR A 15 6.06 -11.89 -23.79
CA THR A 15 4.86 -11.70 -22.99
C THR A 15 4.14 -13.04 -22.94
N THR A 16 4.35 -13.76 -21.84
CA THR A 16 3.62 -15.01 -21.57
C THR A 16 2.12 -14.68 -21.57
N PRO A 17 1.27 -15.40 -22.32
CA PRO A 17 -0.15 -15.09 -22.40
C PRO A 17 -0.79 -15.25 -21.01
N THR A 18 -1.33 -14.15 -20.48
CA THR A 18 -2.06 -14.10 -19.22
C THR A 18 -3.22 -15.09 -19.23
N THR A 19 -3.30 -15.98 -18.25
CA THR A 19 -4.35 -17.02 -18.24
C THR A 19 -5.67 -16.46 -17.70
N GLN A 20 -6.79 -17.13 -18.01
CA GLN A 20 -8.12 -16.75 -17.48
C GLN A 20 -8.17 -16.77 -15.93
N ARG A 21 -7.35 -17.61 -15.30
CA ARG A 21 -7.17 -17.66 -13.84
C ARG A 21 -6.49 -16.39 -13.33
N ASP A 22 -5.41 -15.96 -13.97
CA ASP A 22 -4.69 -14.73 -13.62
C ASP A 22 -5.62 -13.51 -13.75
N LEU A 23 -6.51 -13.48 -14.75
CA LEU A 23 -7.50 -12.42 -14.92
C LEU A 23 -8.59 -12.42 -13.83
N GLN A 24 -9.04 -13.60 -13.37
CA GLN A 24 -10.00 -13.72 -12.26
C GLN A 24 -9.38 -13.33 -10.92
N ASP A 25 -8.13 -13.73 -10.70
CA ASP A 25 -7.35 -13.35 -9.53
C ASP A 25 -7.07 -11.84 -9.53
N ALA A 26 -6.74 -11.26 -10.70
CA ALA A 26 -6.56 -9.82 -10.86
C ALA A 26 -7.84 -9.02 -10.54
N ALA A 27 -9.02 -9.45 -11.02
CA ALA A 27 -10.28 -8.78 -10.71
C ALA A 27 -10.57 -8.78 -9.20
N THR A 28 -10.23 -9.88 -8.52
CA THR A 28 -10.36 -10.02 -7.06
C THR A 28 -9.38 -9.11 -6.33
N TRP A 29 -8.11 -9.10 -6.73
CA TRP A 29 -7.09 -8.23 -6.16
C TRP A 29 -7.41 -6.74 -6.37
N LYS A 30 -7.96 -6.33 -7.51
CA LYS A 30 -8.41 -4.95 -7.75
C LYS A 30 -9.49 -4.52 -6.76
N LYS A 31 -10.48 -5.38 -6.50
CA LYS A 31 -11.52 -5.13 -5.49
C LYS A 31 -10.92 -5.02 -4.09
N GLN A 32 -10.01 -5.92 -3.74
CA GLN A 32 -9.32 -5.91 -2.45
C GLN A 32 -8.43 -4.66 -2.28
N ARG A 33 -7.70 -4.22 -3.33
CA ARG A 33 -6.92 -2.97 -3.35
C ARG A 33 -7.78 -1.77 -2.98
N SER A 34 -8.96 -1.64 -3.61
CA SER A 34 -9.91 -0.57 -3.31
C SER A 34 -10.41 -0.63 -1.86
N ALA A 35 -10.80 -1.82 -1.39
CA ALA A 35 -11.28 -2.02 -0.02
C ALA A 35 -10.19 -1.71 1.03
N LEU A 36 -8.95 -2.14 0.80
CA LEU A 36 -7.82 -1.85 1.68
C LEU A 36 -7.51 -0.36 1.75
N ARG A 37 -7.52 0.36 0.61
CA ARG A 37 -7.33 1.82 0.60
C ARG A 37 -8.39 2.55 1.42
N GLN A 38 -9.64 2.12 1.35
CA GLN A 38 -10.71 2.67 2.18
C GLN A 38 -10.47 2.39 3.67
N GLN A 39 -10.04 1.18 4.03
CA GLN A 39 -9.71 0.82 5.42
C GLN A 39 -8.52 1.64 5.94
N ILE A 40 -7.43 1.74 5.17
CA ILE A 40 -6.26 2.57 5.49
C ILE A 40 -6.69 4.03 5.76
N THR A 41 -7.49 4.61 4.87
CA THR A 41 -7.99 5.99 5.01
C THR A 41 -8.81 6.18 6.28
N LYS A 42 -9.71 5.23 6.59
CA LYS A 42 -10.52 5.28 7.82
C LYS A 42 -9.66 5.12 9.07
N THR A 43 -8.74 4.17 9.08
CA THR A 43 -7.83 3.90 10.21
C THR A 43 -6.94 5.10 10.50
N MET A 44 -6.35 5.74 9.49
CA MET A 44 -5.57 6.98 9.66
C MET A 44 -6.42 8.10 10.28
N ARG A 45 -7.68 8.27 9.82
CA ARG A 45 -8.58 9.27 10.38
C ARG A 45 -8.91 8.99 11.84
N TYR A 46 -9.24 7.74 12.18
CA TYR A 46 -9.53 7.36 13.57
C TYR A 46 -8.31 7.53 14.47
N LEU A 47 -7.12 7.18 13.99
CA LEU A 47 -5.88 7.39 14.71
C LEU A 47 -5.64 8.89 14.98
N GLY A 48 -5.82 9.74 13.96
CA GLY A 48 -5.71 11.20 14.10
C GLY A 48 -6.69 11.77 15.12
N ASN A 49 -7.93 11.30 15.14
CA ASN A 49 -8.93 11.71 16.13
C ASN A 49 -8.52 11.28 17.54
N LEU A 50 -8.08 10.02 17.74
CA LEU A 50 -7.61 9.57 19.06
C LEU A 50 -6.45 10.42 19.58
N VAL A 51 -5.49 10.75 18.73
CA VAL A 51 -4.36 11.61 19.12
C VAL A 51 -4.84 13.02 19.49
N THR A 52 -5.74 13.60 18.68
CA THR A 52 -6.28 14.95 18.89
C THR A 52 -7.11 15.05 20.17
N ASP A 53 -7.97 14.07 20.41
CA ASP A 53 -8.89 14.02 21.55
C ASP A 53 -8.21 13.51 22.84
N ARG A 54 -6.89 13.28 22.81
CA ARG A 54 -6.13 12.63 23.90
C ARG A 54 -6.73 11.30 24.38
N GLY A 55 -7.21 10.49 23.43
CA GLY A 55 -7.84 9.19 23.67
C GLY A 55 -6.90 8.13 24.27
N SER A 56 -7.43 6.94 24.53
CA SER A 56 -6.68 5.86 25.19
C SER A 56 -5.37 5.51 24.46
N ARG A 57 -4.28 5.37 25.23
CA ARG A 57 -2.97 4.92 24.73
C ARG A 57 -3.05 3.50 24.15
N GLY A 58 -3.85 2.62 24.77
CA GLY A 58 -4.06 1.26 24.28
C GLY A 58 -4.74 1.23 22.92
N SER A 59 -5.82 2.01 22.76
CA SER A 59 -6.52 2.15 21.47
C SER A 59 -5.64 2.75 20.39
N THR A 60 -4.82 3.75 20.74
CA THR A 60 -3.85 4.37 19.81
C THR A 60 -2.83 3.34 19.32
N SER A 61 -2.20 2.60 20.23
CA SER A 61 -1.23 1.55 19.87
C SER A 61 -1.87 0.42 19.04
N SER A 62 -3.11 0.03 19.37
CA SER A 62 -3.85 -0.98 18.61
C SER A 62 -4.15 -0.52 17.18
N LEU A 63 -4.61 0.72 16.99
CA LEU A 63 -4.86 1.27 15.64
C LEU A 63 -3.57 1.44 14.83
N MET A 64 -2.45 1.80 15.46
CA MET A 64 -1.15 1.85 14.77
C MET A 64 -0.76 0.48 14.20
N LYS A 65 -0.82 -0.58 15.02
CA LYS A 65 -0.55 -1.96 14.57
C LYS A 65 -1.51 -2.42 13.48
N HIS A 66 -2.77 -2.04 13.59
CA HIS A 66 -3.76 -2.34 12.56
C HIS A 66 -3.43 -1.64 11.24
N LEU A 67 -3.00 -0.37 11.29
CA LEU A 67 -2.58 0.38 10.10
C LEU A 67 -1.36 -0.26 9.42
N GLU A 68 -0.35 -0.68 10.19
CA GLU A 68 0.82 -1.42 9.67
C GLU A 68 0.41 -2.73 8.98
N THR A 69 -0.53 -3.47 9.57
CA THR A 69 -1.07 -4.71 8.98
C THR A 69 -1.79 -4.44 7.66
N LEU A 70 -2.58 -3.37 7.58
CA LEU A 70 -3.25 -2.96 6.35
C LEU A 70 -2.26 -2.55 5.25
N LEU A 71 -1.19 -1.84 5.60
CA LEU A 71 -0.12 -1.46 4.66
C LEU A 71 0.60 -2.68 4.10
N ALA A 72 0.93 -3.66 4.95
CA ALA A 72 1.54 -4.91 4.51
C ALA A 72 0.63 -5.68 3.55
N ALA A 73 -0.67 -5.76 3.85
CA ALA A 73 -1.66 -6.36 2.95
C ALA A 73 -1.77 -5.60 1.62
N ALA A 74 -1.77 -4.26 1.66
CA ALA A 74 -1.84 -3.43 0.46
C ALA A 74 -0.60 -3.61 -0.42
N THR A 75 0.59 -3.68 0.17
CA THR A 75 1.87 -3.92 -0.52
C THR A 75 1.87 -5.28 -1.22
N LYS A 76 1.37 -6.32 -0.55
CA LYS A 76 1.23 -7.66 -1.14
C LYS A 76 0.30 -7.65 -2.36
N ILE A 77 -0.87 -7.02 -2.24
CA ILE A 77 -1.83 -6.94 -3.35
C ILE A 77 -1.28 -6.11 -4.50
N HIS A 78 -0.58 -5.03 -4.19
CA HIS A 78 0.06 -4.19 -5.18
C HIS A 78 1.13 -4.96 -5.97
N THR A 79 1.99 -5.71 -5.28
CA THR A 79 2.99 -6.61 -5.90
C THR A 79 2.34 -7.70 -6.76
N ASN A 80 1.23 -8.27 -6.32
CA ASN A 80 0.51 -9.28 -7.11
C ASN A 80 -0.13 -8.67 -8.37
N LEU A 81 -0.61 -7.42 -8.30
CA LEU A 81 -1.21 -6.75 -9.44
C LEU A 81 -0.16 -6.25 -10.43
N SER A 82 1.03 -5.87 -9.97
CA SER A 82 2.11 -5.38 -10.84
C SER A 82 2.64 -6.42 -11.82
N THR A 83 2.39 -7.72 -11.57
CA THR A 83 2.78 -8.80 -12.50
C THR A 83 1.75 -9.07 -13.59
N VAL A 84 0.53 -8.53 -13.49
CA VAL A 84 -0.59 -8.82 -14.39
C VAL A 84 -1.23 -7.57 -15.02
N GLU A 85 -1.06 -6.40 -14.40
CA GLU A 85 -1.48 -5.11 -14.96
C GLU A 85 -0.43 -4.60 -15.97
N ASP A 86 -0.88 -3.81 -16.95
CA ASP A 86 0.02 -3.16 -17.90
C ASP A 86 0.85 -2.06 -17.22
N GLN A 87 1.94 -1.66 -17.88
CA GLN A 87 2.88 -0.68 -17.31
C GLN A 87 2.22 0.66 -16.97
N ALA A 88 1.29 1.15 -17.80
CA ALA A 88 0.66 2.45 -17.58
C ALA A 88 -0.26 2.43 -16.35
N GLU A 89 -1.00 1.34 -16.13
CA GLU A 89 -1.76 1.15 -14.90
C GLU A 89 -0.84 0.93 -13.69
N ASN A 90 0.27 0.19 -13.84
CA ASN A 90 1.23 0.01 -12.75
C ASN A 90 1.82 1.35 -12.28
N ASP A 91 2.33 2.18 -13.19
CA ASP A 91 2.88 3.51 -12.86
C ASP A 91 1.85 4.37 -12.11
N ARG A 92 0.60 4.36 -12.58
CA ARG A 92 -0.50 5.07 -11.93
C ARG A 92 -0.76 4.55 -10.52
N GLN A 93 -0.70 3.23 -10.32
CA GLN A 93 -0.99 2.61 -9.03
C GLN A 93 0.16 2.74 -8.05
N ASP A 94 1.41 2.84 -8.53
CA ASP A 94 2.60 3.18 -7.77
C ASP A 94 2.46 4.58 -7.14
N GLU A 95 2.06 5.59 -7.92
CA GLU A 95 1.83 6.95 -7.40
C GLU A 95 0.79 6.95 -6.26
N PHE A 96 -0.32 6.24 -6.45
CA PHE A 96 -1.33 6.12 -5.40
C PHE A 96 -0.80 5.35 -4.18
N HIS A 97 -0.05 4.26 -4.40
CA HIS A 97 0.49 3.46 -3.32
C HIS A 97 1.48 4.26 -2.48
N LEU A 98 2.42 4.97 -3.12
CA LEU A 98 3.39 5.84 -2.47
C LEU A 98 2.70 6.89 -1.61
N LYS A 99 1.71 7.60 -2.16
CA LYS A 99 0.94 8.60 -1.39
C LYS A 99 0.29 8.01 -0.14
N TYR A 100 -0.25 6.78 -0.21
CA TYR A 100 -0.84 6.15 0.97
C TYR A 100 0.20 5.71 1.99
N VAL A 101 1.37 5.25 1.55
CA VAL A 101 2.49 4.90 2.43
C VAL A 101 2.99 6.14 3.18
N GLU A 102 3.16 7.26 2.48
CA GLU A 102 3.56 8.53 3.08
C GLU A 102 2.55 9.01 4.14
N LEU A 103 1.27 9.11 3.75
CA LEU A 103 0.22 9.57 4.67
C LEU A 103 0.07 8.66 5.90
N ALA A 104 0.24 7.35 5.72
CA ALA A 104 0.20 6.40 6.82
C ALA A 104 1.43 6.51 7.71
N GLY A 105 2.62 6.76 7.13
CA GLY A 105 3.84 7.11 7.86
C GLY A 105 3.63 8.31 8.77
N ASP A 106 3.09 9.41 8.25
CA ASP A 106 2.79 10.62 9.02
C ASP A 106 1.77 10.35 10.16
N ALA A 107 0.80 9.48 9.91
CA ALA A 107 -0.19 9.12 10.92
C ALA A 107 0.43 8.26 12.04
N LEU A 108 1.27 7.28 11.68
CA LEU A 108 2.02 6.44 12.62
C LEU A 108 3.00 7.28 13.45
N GLU A 109 3.73 8.20 12.83
CA GLU A 109 4.64 9.09 13.53
C GLU A 109 3.92 9.94 14.56
N ARG A 110 2.79 10.57 14.18
CA ARG A 110 1.95 11.34 15.12
C ARG A 110 1.42 10.47 16.27
N GLY A 111 1.00 9.25 15.97
CA GLY A 111 0.60 8.27 16.98
C GLY A 111 1.74 7.94 17.94
N GLN A 112 2.95 7.74 17.43
CA GLN A 112 4.13 7.44 18.24
C GLN A 112 4.56 8.63 19.10
N GLN A 113 4.58 9.83 18.54
CA GLN A 113 4.87 11.07 19.27
C GLN A 113 3.87 11.27 20.42
N TYR A 114 2.58 11.01 20.16
CA TYR A 114 1.55 11.04 21.19
C TYR A 114 1.81 10.03 22.32
N LEU A 115 2.11 8.76 22.00
CA LEU A 115 2.42 7.75 23.01
C LEU A 115 3.65 8.15 23.84
N ASN A 116 4.71 8.64 23.19
CA ASN A 116 5.93 9.10 23.83
C ASN A 116 5.68 10.29 24.78
N SER A 117 4.81 11.22 24.39
CA SER A 117 4.44 12.39 25.20
C SER A 117 3.74 12.02 26.52
N ARG A 118 3.17 10.80 26.59
CA ARG A 118 2.40 10.30 27.73
C ARG A 118 3.11 9.18 28.49
N VAL A 119 4.41 9.02 28.30
CA VAL A 119 5.22 8.07 29.08
C VAL A 119 5.23 8.52 30.54
N GLY A 120 5.02 7.57 31.46
CA GLY A 120 4.93 7.85 32.90
C GLY A 120 3.55 8.27 33.39
N GLU A 121 2.58 8.57 32.51
CA GLU A 121 1.20 8.81 32.93
C GLU A 121 0.54 7.50 33.42
N PRO A 122 -0.39 7.58 34.40
CA PRO A 122 -1.19 6.44 34.83
C PRO A 122 -1.89 5.74 33.66
N PRO A 123 -2.17 4.42 33.75
CA PRO A 123 -2.87 3.67 32.72
C PRO A 123 -4.12 4.41 32.22
N SER A 124 -4.27 4.50 30.90
CA SER A 124 -5.48 5.07 30.31
C SER A 124 -6.62 4.09 30.53
N VAL A 125 -7.72 4.55 31.14
CA VAL A 125 -9.00 3.84 31.18
C VAL A 125 -9.65 3.78 29.80
#